data_AF-A0A1V3WQF4-F1
#
_entry.id   AF-A0A1V3WQF4-F1
#
_cell.length_a   1.000
_cell.length_b   1.000
_cell.length_c   1.000
_cell.angle_alpha   90.00
_cell.angle_beta   90.00
_cell.angle_gamma   90.00
#
_symmetry.space_group_name_H-M   'P 1'
#
loop_
_entity.id
_entity.type
_entity.pdbx_description
1 polymer ?
#
loop_
_entity_poly.entity_id
_entity_poly.type
_entity_poly.pdbx_seq_one_letter_code
_entity_poly.pdbx_strand_id
1 'polypeptide(L)'
;MVHEGPGAVTGAVALECAMDDLAHRLRMDPIELRMRNEPDVDQTTGMPFSTRRLTECLTRGAASFGWHRRNPTPGATREGDHFVGIGMAAAAYYTYRSQCSAIARVFADGTAELQCGTSDMGPGTYTSMTQVAADALGMPLSRVRFALGDSSFPPAPPHSASRTMASVGSAVYTAANMLRDKFIRTAVTDPRSPLSGLRPEAVAVVDGRMFAMASGPDPSPESRIRTCCAAAAGPVWIHNRPGRPTTPTADTPPTATEPYSPRSSSTVCCRPCGSAACMRATTPAG
;
A
#
# COMPACT_ATOMS: atom_id res chain seq x y z
N MET A 1 -22.19 -11.38 17.20
CA MET A 1 -21.71 -10.00 16.93
C MET A 1 -20.28 -9.93 17.41
N VAL A 2 -19.32 -9.61 16.54
CA VAL A 2 -17.92 -9.40 16.95
C VAL A 2 -17.71 -7.90 17.08
N HIS A 3 -17.09 -7.44 18.16
CA HIS A 3 -16.75 -6.04 18.40
C HIS A 3 -15.28 -5.78 18.09
N GLU A 4 -14.93 -4.52 17.84
CA GLU A 4 -13.55 -4.06 17.69
C GLU A 4 -12.68 -4.52 18.89
N GLY A 5 -11.50 -5.08 18.61
CA GLY A 5 -10.54 -5.52 19.62
C GLY A 5 -11.04 -6.61 20.61
N PRO A 6 -11.64 -7.71 20.15
CA PRO A 6 -12.30 -8.68 21.03
C PRO A 6 -11.31 -9.31 22.03
N GLY A 7 -11.63 -9.23 23.32
CA GLY A 7 -10.82 -9.73 24.44
C GLY A 7 -9.61 -8.88 24.79
N ALA A 8 -8.92 -8.32 23.80
CA ALA A 8 -7.76 -7.45 23.99
C ALA A 8 -8.12 -6.14 24.70
N VAL A 9 -9.24 -5.51 24.32
CA VAL A 9 -9.65 -4.22 24.91
C VAL A 9 -10.01 -4.39 26.39
N THR A 10 -10.77 -5.42 26.75
CA THR A 10 -11.15 -5.69 28.14
C THR A 10 -9.95 -6.04 29.01
N GLY A 11 -9.00 -6.81 28.47
CA GLY A 11 -7.75 -7.12 29.17
C GLY A 11 -6.86 -5.88 29.34
N ALA A 12 -6.75 -5.04 28.32
CA ALA A 12 -5.96 -3.81 28.35
C ALA A 12 -6.50 -2.82 29.39
N VAL A 13 -7.82 -2.65 29.51
CA VAL A 13 -8.40 -1.76 30.53
C VAL A 13 -8.02 -2.23 31.94
N ALA A 14 -8.19 -3.52 32.25
CA ALA A 14 -7.85 -4.05 33.56
C ALA A 14 -6.35 -3.88 33.87
N LEU A 15 -5.48 -4.20 32.90
CA LEU A 15 -4.04 -4.06 33.04
C LEU A 15 -3.63 -2.60 33.24
N GLU A 16 -4.09 -1.69 32.38
CA GLU A 16 -3.66 -0.29 32.41
C GLU A 16 -4.20 0.46 33.64
N CYS A 17 -5.38 0.11 34.14
CA CYS A 17 -5.87 0.58 35.44
C CYS A 17 -4.99 0.06 36.60
N ALA A 18 -4.60 -1.22 36.58
CA ALA A 18 -3.71 -1.79 37.60
C ALA A 18 -2.31 -1.15 37.56
N MET A 19 -1.81 -0.82 36.36
CA MET A 19 -0.55 -0.09 36.18
C MET A 19 -0.61 1.32 36.76
N ASP A 20 -1.73 2.03 36.61
CA ASP A 20 -1.91 3.37 37.17
C ASP A 20 -2.04 3.34 38.72
N ASP A 21 -2.78 2.37 39.26
CA ASP A 21 -2.85 2.15 40.73
C ASP A 21 -1.48 1.79 41.31
N LEU A 22 -0.70 0.94 40.63
CA LEU A 22 0.67 0.64 41.01
C LEU A 22 1.56 1.89 41.00
N ALA A 23 1.48 2.71 39.94
CA ALA A 23 2.23 3.96 39.85
C ALA A 23 1.90 4.91 41.01
N HIS A 24 0.61 5.03 41.36
CA HIS A 24 0.16 5.85 42.48
C HIS A 24 0.72 5.37 43.82
N ARG A 25 0.61 4.06 44.11
CA ARG A 25 1.13 3.46 45.35
C ARG A 25 2.65 3.60 45.49
N LEU A 26 3.37 3.52 44.37
CA LEU A 26 4.83 3.72 44.32
C LEU A 26 5.24 5.20 44.31
N ARG A 27 4.29 6.13 44.21
CA ARG A 27 4.54 7.57 43.99
C ARG A 27 5.46 7.80 42.79
N MET A 28 5.26 7.02 41.73
CA MET A 28 6.02 7.07 40.49
C MET A 28 5.17 7.69 39.39
N ASP A 29 5.81 8.39 38.45
CA ASP A 29 5.12 8.82 37.24
C ASP A 29 4.70 7.57 36.41
N PRO A 30 3.45 7.49 35.93
CA PRO A 30 2.96 6.30 35.23
C PRO A 30 3.63 6.08 33.85
N ILE A 31 4.18 7.12 33.22
CA ILE A 31 5.00 6.95 32.01
C ILE A 31 6.34 6.35 32.41
N GLU A 32 7.00 6.89 33.42
CA GLU A 32 8.27 6.34 33.95
C GLU A 32 8.13 4.87 34.35
N LEU A 33 7.03 4.50 35.01
CA LEU A 33 6.77 3.09 35.36
C LEU A 33 6.74 2.20 34.11
N ARG A 34 6.12 2.64 33.02
CA ARG A 34 6.07 1.88 31.76
C ARG A 34 7.43 1.84 31.07
N MET A 35 8.21 2.92 31.13
CA MET A 35 9.58 2.95 30.59
C MET A 35 10.49 1.92 31.28
N ARG A 36 10.36 1.76 32.62
CA ARG A 36 11.12 0.77 33.39
C ARG A 36 10.70 -0.68 33.13
N ASN A 37 9.48 -0.90 32.66
CA ASN A 37 8.92 -2.22 32.40
C ASN A 37 8.86 -2.55 30.90
N GLU A 38 9.54 -1.77 30.05
CA GLU A 38 9.58 -2.07 28.63
C GLU A 38 10.44 -3.33 28.39
N PRO A 39 9.87 -4.38 27.78
CA PRO A 39 10.61 -5.62 27.58
C PRO A 39 11.48 -5.55 26.32
N ASP A 40 12.65 -6.19 26.37
CA ASP A 40 13.55 -6.32 25.20
C ASP A 40 13.02 -7.32 24.16
N VAL A 41 12.21 -8.28 24.59
CA VAL A 41 11.65 -9.37 23.76
C VAL A 41 10.18 -9.59 24.07
N ASP A 42 9.46 -10.23 23.15
CA ASP A 42 8.11 -10.70 23.43
C ASP A 42 8.16 -11.84 24.45
N GLN A 43 7.75 -11.56 25.69
CA GLN A 43 7.80 -12.52 26.79
C GLN A 43 6.84 -13.71 26.60
N THR A 44 5.87 -13.64 25.68
CA THR A 44 4.96 -14.76 25.39
C THR A 44 5.58 -15.78 24.43
N THR A 45 6.49 -15.36 23.56
CA THR A 45 7.12 -16.21 22.54
C THR A 45 8.62 -16.39 22.71
N GLY A 46 9.26 -15.53 23.51
CA GLY A 46 10.72 -15.44 23.65
C GLY A 46 11.44 -14.85 22.44
N MET A 47 10.71 -14.33 21.44
CA MET A 47 11.30 -13.80 20.22
C MET A 47 11.54 -12.28 20.30
N PRO A 48 12.57 -11.77 19.61
CA PRO A 48 12.74 -10.33 19.44
C PRO A 48 11.53 -9.72 18.72
N PHE A 49 11.14 -8.50 19.13
CA PHE A 49 10.16 -7.73 18.37
C PHE A 49 10.71 -7.39 16.97
N SER A 50 9.87 -7.51 15.94
CA SER A 50 10.23 -7.04 14.59
C SER A 50 10.44 -5.52 14.59
N THR A 51 9.47 -4.79 15.14
CA THR A 51 9.54 -3.36 15.41
C THR A 51 8.70 -3.05 16.64
N ARG A 52 9.24 -2.27 17.57
CA ARG A 52 8.51 -1.77 18.73
C ARG A 52 9.00 -0.37 19.04
N ARG A 53 8.07 0.58 19.11
CA ARG A 53 8.37 2.02 19.30
C ARG A 53 7.57 2.61 20.46
N LEU A 54 7.18 1.78 21.45
CA LEU A 54 6.33 2.22 22.55
C LEU A 54 6.99 3.35 23.35
N THR A 55 8.26 3.21 23.69
CA THR A 55 9.02 4.24 24.42
C THR A 55 9.07 5.56 23.65
N GLU A 56 9.35 5.54 22.35
CA GLU A 56 9.30 6.73 21.49
C GLU A 56 7.90 7.35 21.46
N CYS A 57 6.85 6.53 21.29
CA CYS A 57 5.46 6.98 21.32
C CYS A 57 5.11 7.64 22.66
N LEU A 58 5.53 7.07 23.78
CA LEU A 58 5.31 7.65 25.11
C LEU A 58 6.04 8.97 25.28
N THR A 59 7.32 9.06 24.91
CA THR A 59 8.09 10.30 24.99
C THR A 59 7.48 11.40 24.14
N ARG A 60 7.17 11.10 22.86
CA ARG A 60 6.59 12.08 21.93
C ARG A 60 5.18 12.48 22.32
N GLY A 61 4.36 11.52 22.75
CA GLY A 61 3.00 11.75 23.24
C GLY A 61 3.00 12.64 24.48
N ALA A 62 3.88 12.35 25.45
CA ALA A 62 4.04 13.14 26.66
C ALA A 62 4.43 14.59 26.35
N ALA A 63 5.41 14.78 25.47
CA ALA A 63 5.85 16.11 25.04
C ALA A 63 4.74 16.88 24.33
N SER A 64 4.09 16.26 23.34
CA SER A 64 3.07 16.90 22.50
C SER A 64 1.78 17.23 23.28
N PHE A 65 1.41 16.38 24.24
CA PHE A 65 0.25 16.61 25.11
C PHE A 65 0.50 17.66 26.20
N GLY A 66 1.78 17.92 26.53
CA GLY A 66 2.16 18.75 27.66
C GLY A 66 2.01 18.02 28.99
N TRP A 67 2.48 16.77 29.06
CA TRP A 67 2.42 15.90 30.25
C TRP A 67 3.07 16.51 31.49
N HIS A 68 4.07 17.37 31.31
CA HIS A 68 4.74 18.10 32.41
C HIS A 68 3.78 18.93 33.27
N ARG A 69 2.57 19.24 32.79
CA ARG A 69 1.52 19.94 33.54
C ARG A 69 0.74 19.05 34.51
N ARG A 70 0.92 17.73 34.44
CA ARG A 70 0.18 16.78 35.28
C ARG A 70 0.52 16.99 36.75
N ASN A 71 -0.51 17.20 37.57
CA ASN A 71 -0.39 17.12 39.01
C ASN A 71 -0.57 15.64 39.44
N PRO A 72 0.41 15.02 40.13
CA PRO A 72 0.30 13.64 40.57
C PRO A 72 -0.70 13.44 41.73
N THR A 73 -1.14 14.52 42.39
CA THR A 73 -2.12 14.47 43.49
C THR A 73 -3.55 14.48 42.93
N PRO A 74 -4.35 13.42 43.14
CA PRO A 74 -5.74 13.39 42.71
C PRO A 74 -6.56 14.55 43.27
N GLY A 75 -7.41 15.15 42.43
CA GLY A 75 -8.30 16.25 42.82
C GLY A 75 -7.61 17.60 43.08
N ALA A 76 -6.30 17.71 42.86
CA ALA A 76 -5.56 18.94 43.14
C ALA A 76 -5.68 20.01 42.04
N THR A 77 -5.92 19.60 40.78
CA THR A 77 -6.07 20.53 39.66
C THR A 77 -7.55 20.86 39.43
N ARG A 78 -7.86 22.16 39.39
CA ARG A 78 -9.21 22.67 39.10
C ARG A 78 -9.17 23.78 38.06
N GLU A 79 -10.21 23.83 37.24
CA GLU A 79 -10.51 24.94 36.33
C GLU A 79 -11.94 25.40 36.62
N GLY A 80 -12.08 26.53 37.32
CA GLY A 80 -13.35 26.96 37.89
C GLY A 80 -13.93 25.88 38.83
N ASP A 81 -15.16 25.46 38.56
CA ASP A 81 -15.85 24.47 39.36
C ASP A 81 -15.48 23.01 39.03
N HIS A 82 -14.71 22.78 37.96
CA HIS A 82 -14.39 21.43 37.47
C HIS A 82 -13.05 20.91 37.99
N PHE A 83 -13.00 19.63 38.34
CA PHE A 83 -11.74 18.90 38.54
C PHE A 83 -11.16 18.47 37.20
N VAL A 84 -9.85 18.64 37.03
CA VAL A 84 -9.14 18.26 35.80
C VAL A 84 -8.20 17.09 36.09
N GLY A 85 -8.38 16.00 35.35
CA GLY A 85 -7.54 14.80 35.41
C GLY A 85 -6.74 14.63 34.12
N ILE A 86 -5.48 14.23 34.26
CA ILE A 86 -4.61 13.84 33.14
C ILE A 86 -4.16 12.40 33.37
N GLY A 87 -4.53 11.53 32.44
CA GLY A 87 -4.21 10.10 32.46
C GLY A 87 -3.56 9.64 31.16
N MET A 88 -2.98 8.45 31.19
CA MET A 88 -2.40 7.80 30.02
C MET A 88 -2.61 6.30 30.10
N ALA A 89 -2.55 5.65 28.95
CA ALA A 89 -2.52 4.20 28.84
C ALA A 89 -1.59 3.82 27.67
N ALA A 90 -0.92 2.68 27.79
CA ALA A 90 -0.24 2.03 26.69
C ALA A 90 -1.21 1.06 26.00
N ALA A 91 -1.05 0.91 24.69
CA ALA A 91 -1.79 -0.06 23.91
C ALA A 91 -0.82 -0.80 22.97
N ALA A 92 -0.99 -2.11 22.90
CA ALA A 92 -0.36 -2.96 21.91
C ALA A 92 -1.42 -3.91 21.37
N TYR A 93 -1.37 -4.19 20.07
CA TYR A 93 -2.30 -5.09 19.41
C TYR A 93 -1.56 -6.00 18.45
N TYR A 94 -1.97 -7.27 18.38
CA TYR A 94 -1.34 -8.26 17.50
C TYR A 94 -1.57 -7.90 16.03
N THR A 95 -0.53 -8.08 15.22
CA THR A 95 -0.63 -7.95 13.76
C THR A 95 -0.85 -9.32 13.14
N TYR A 96 -1.92 -9.46 12.36
CA TYR A 96 -2.20 -10.69 11.61
C TYR A 96 -2.02 -10.46 10.11
N ARG A 97 -1.62 -11.53 9.42
CA ARG A 97 -1.65 -11.61 7.96
C ARG A 97 -2.16 -12.98 7.53
N SER A 98 -2.65 -13.08 6.31
CA SER A 98 -3.04 -14.36 5.72
C SER A 98 -2.90 -14.37 4.23
N GLN A 99 -3.01 -15.57 3.66
CA GLN A 99 -3.05 -15.76 2.23
C GLN A 99 -4.16 -14.90 1.62
N CYS A 100 -3.82 -14.26 0.51
CA CYS A 100 -4.69 -13.38 -0.25
C CYS A 100 -4.23 -13.42 -1.70
N SER A 101 -5.19 -13.33 -2.62
CA SER A 101 -4.93 -13.24 -4.05
C SER A 101 -5.45 -11.92 -4.61
N ALA A 102 -4.81 -11.41 -5.66
CA ALA A 102 -5.27 -10.25 -6.40
C ALA A 102 -4.95 -10.44 -7.89
N ILE A 103 -5.75 -9.86 -8.76
CA ILE A 103 -5.48 -9.78 -10.19
C ILE A 103 -5.28 -8.32 -10.56
N ALA A 104 -4.28 -8.05 -11.41
CA ALA A 104 -4.01 -6.73 -11.97
C ALA A 104 -4.16 -6.75 -13.49
N ARG A 105 -4.76 -5.71 -14.05
CA ARG A 105 -4.96 -5.51 -15.48
C ARG A 105 -4.69 -4.07 -15.84
N VAL A 106 -4.04 -3.86 -16.99
CA VAL A 106 -3.98 -2.55 -17.65
C VAL A 106 -4.78 -2.64 -18.95
N PHE A 107 -5.63 -1.66 -19.19
CA PHE A 107 -6.49 -1.57 -20.37
C PHE A 107 -5.79 -0.82 -21.51
N ALA A 108 -6.45 -0.80 -22.68
CA ALA A 108 -5.88 -0.17 -23.87
C ALA A 108 -5.90 1.37 -23.84
N ASP A 109 -6.74 1.97 -23.01
CA ASP A 109 -6.82 3.41 -22.77
C ASP A 109 -5.77 3.92 -21.77
N GLY A 110 -4.91 3.03 -21.27
CA GLY A 110 -3.88 3.33 -20.29
C GLY A 110 -4.40 3.47 -18.85
N THR A 111 -5.60 2.98 -18.55
CA THR A 111 -6.09 2.81 -17.17
C THR A 111 -5.74 1.43 -16.63
N ALA A 112 -5.67 1.30 -15.31
CA ALA A 112 -5.40 0.03 -14.63
C ALA A 112 -6.50 -0.30 -13.63
N GLU A 113 -6.74 -1.59 -13.48
CA GLU A 113 -7.67 -2.14 -12.51
C GLU A 113 -7.06 -3.31 -11.76
N LEU A 114 -7.25 -3.30 -10.45
CA LEU A 114 -6.92 -4.42 -9.59
C LEU A 114 -8.17 -4.94 -8.90
N GLN A 115 -8.27 -6.26 -8.77
CA GLN A 115 -9.44 -6.94 -8.24
C GLN A 115 -9.05 -7.87 -7.10
N CYS A 116 -9.83 -7.86 -6.02
CA CYS A 116 -9.70 -8.77 -4.89
C CYS A 116 -11.05 -8.91 -4.19
N GLY A 117 -11.45 -10.13 -3.83
CA GLY A 117 -12.70 -10.45 -3.13
C GLY A 117 -12.73 -10.00 -1.66
N THR A 118 -12.01 -8.93 -1.32
CA THR A 118 -12.08 -8.29 0.00
C THR A 118 -13.33 -7.41 0.11
N SER A 119 -13.54 -6.81 1.28
CA SER A 119 -14.64 -5.87 1.53
C SER A 119 -14.11 -4.54 2.06
N ASP A 120 -14.94 -3.51 2.03
CA ASP A 120 -14.70 -2.24 2.72
C ASP A 120 -15.92 -1.89 3.55
N MET A 121 -15.73 -1.75 4.86
CA MET A 121 -16.78 -1.42 5.83
C MET A 121 -16.55 -0.05 6.49
N GLY A 122 -15.66 0.77 5.92
CA GLY A 122 -15.28 2.07 6.46
C GLY A 122 -13.78 2.35 6.67
N PRO A 123 -12.85 1.37 6.77
CA PRO A 123 -11.43 1.71 6.98
C PRO A 123 -10.73 2.25 5.72
N GLY A 124 -11.42 2.28 4.57
CA GLY A 124 -10.89 2.89 3.35
C GLY A 124 -10.01 1.94 2.54
N THR A 125 -10.36 0.64 2.50
CA THR A 125 -9.71 -0.38 1.66
C THR A 125 -9.66 0.05 0.19
N TYR A 126 -10.73 0.63 -0.36
CA TYR A 126 -10.74 1.14 -1.74
C TYR A 126 -9.59 2.11 -2.00
N THR A 127 -9.49 3.13 -1.16
CA THR A 127 -8.52 4.21 -1.31
C THR A 127 -7.10 3.68 -1.13
N SER A 128 -6.85 2.96 -0.04
CA SER A 128 -5.51 2.49 0.31
C SER A 128 -4.99 1.46 -0.71
N MET A 129 -5.82 0.54 -1.19
CA MET A 129 -5.41 -0.43 -2.22
C MET A 129 -5.16 0.25 -3.57
N THR A 130 -5.93 1.29 -3.91
CA THR A 130 -5.69 2.06 -5.13
C THR A 130 -4.35 2.79 -5.07
N GLN A 131 -3.97 3.34 -3.91
CA GLN A 131 -2.65 3.96 -3.72
C GLN A 131 -1.51 2.95 -3.85
N VAL A 132 -1.58 1.82 -3.14
CA VAL A 132 -0.56 0.75 -3.25
C VAL A 132 -0.41 0.28 -4.70
N ALA A 133 -1.52 0.11 -5.41
CA ALA A 133 -1.52 -0.29 -6.81
C ALA A 133 -0.89 0.76 -7.72
N ALA A 134 -1.22 2.04 -7.54
CA ALA A 134 -0.69 3.16 -8.31
C ALA A 134 0.82 3.29 -8.14
N ASP A 135 1.30 3.26 -6.90
CA ASP A 135 2.74 3.32 -6.59
C ASP A 135 3.49 2.12 -7.17
N ALA A 136 2.96 0.91 -6.98
CA ALA A 136 3.59 -0.30 -7.49
C ALA A 136 3.59 -0.38 -9.03
N LEU A 137 2.55 0.12 -9.70
CA LEU A 137 2.51 0.21 -11.17
C LEU A 137 3.34 1.39 -11.71
N GLY A 138 3.65 2.39 -10.90
CA GLY A 138 4.24 3.65 -11.34
C GLY A 138 3.25 4.48 -12.18
N MET A 139 1.96 4.45 -11.84
CA MET A 139 0.87 5.13 -12.55
C MET A 139 0.25 6.22 -11.66
N PRO A 140 -0.31 7.30 -12.24
CA PRO A 140 -1.02 8.30 -11.45
C PRO A 140 -2.30 7.69 -10.85
N LEU A 141 -2.62 8.07 -9.62
CA LEU A 141 -3.76 7.53 -8.86
C LEU A 141 -5.08 7.61 -9.64
N SER A 142 -5.29 8.69 -10.40
CA SER A 142 -6.50 8.92 -11.20
C SER A 142 -6.69 7.93 -12.36
N ARG A 143 -5.67 7.12 -12.68
CA ARG A 143 -5.71 6.12 -13.75
C ARG A 143 -5.78 4.69 -13.20
N VAL A 144 -5.87 4.53 -11.88
CA VAL A 144 -5.92 3.23 -11.22
C VAL A 144 -7.23 3.09 -10.46
N ARG A 145 -7.85 1.91 -10.57
CA ARG A 145 -9.07 1.56 -9.85
C ARG A 145 -8.87 0.26 -9.09
N PHE A 146 -9.29 0.22 -7.83
CA PHE A 146 -9.42 -1.02 -7.08
C PHE A 146 -10.89 -1.49 -7.05
N ALA A 147 -11.12 -2.77 -7.35
CA ALA A 147 -12.43 -3.40 -7.31
C ALA A 147 -12.46 -4.48 -6.21
N LEU A 148 -13.52 -4.46 -5.40
CA LEU A 148 -13.72 -5.37 -4.29
C LEU A 148 -15.21 -5.69 -4.11
N GLY A 149 -15.54 -6.66 -3.24
CA GLY A 149 -16.92 -6.98 -2.87
C GLY A 149 -17.65 -7.94 -3.83
N ASP A 150 -16.93 -8.64 -4.70
CA ASP A 150 -17.50 -9.61 -5.65
C ASP A 150 -16.91 -11.00 -5.39
N SER A 151 -17.77 -12.02 -5.28
CA SER A 151 -17.36 -13.42 -5.02
C SER A 151 -16.68 -14.08 -6.22
N SER A 152 -16.79 -13.50 -7.41
CA SER A 152 -16.04 -13.91 -8.59
C SER A 152 -14.59 -13.40 -8.59
N PHE A 153 -14.26 -12.44 -7.72
CA PHE A 153 -12.90 -11.92 -7.59
C PHE A 153 -12.00 -12.89 -6.80
N PRO A 154 -10.67 -12.76 -6.94
CA PRO A 154 -9.72 -13.62 -6.24
C PRO A 154 -9.95 -13.63 -4.71
N PRO A 155 -9.78 -14.77 -4.04
CA PRO A 155 -10.12 -14.90 -2.64
C PRO A 155 -9.26 -13.98 -1.76
N ALA A 156 -9.93 -13.42 -0.76
CA ALA A 156 -9.33 -12.57 0.27
C ALA A 156 -9.67 -13.10 1.66
N PRO A 157 -8.84 -12.80 2.66
CA PRO A 157 -9.20 -13.09 4.04
C PRO A 157 -10.41 -12.26 4.51
N PRO A 158 -11.10 -12.68 5.59
CA PRO A 158 -12.16 -11.86 6.19
C PRO A 158 -11.61 -10.51 6.64
N HIS A 159 -12.47 -9.50 6.55
CA HIS A 159 -12.18 -8.16 7.03
C HIS A 159 -12.31 -8.11 8.56
N SER A 160 -11.24 -8.50 9.24
CA SER A 160 -11.18 -8.56 10.71
C SER A 160 -9.74 -8.57 11.20
N ALA A 161 -9.53 -8.49 12.52
CA ALA A 161 -8.21 -8.62 13.16
C ALA A 161 -7.13 -7.67 12.60
N SER A 162 -7.56 -6.51 12.08
CA SER A 162 -6.69 -5.50 11.46
C SER A 162 -5.74 -6.05 10.37
N ARG A 163 -6.14 -7.12 9.68
CA ARG A 163 -5.25 -7.90 8.78
C ARG A 163 -5.38 -7.55 7.30
N THR A 164 -6.40 -6.77 6.92
CA THR A 164 -6.75 -6.49 5.52
C THR A 164 -5.61 -5.81 4.79
N MET A 165 -5.09 -4.70 5.32
CA MET A 165 -3.98 -3.97 4.71
C MET A 165 -2.75 -4.85 4.53
N ALA A 166 -2.35 -5.60 5.57
CA ALA A 166 -1.19 -6.47 5.52
C ALA A 166 -1.35 -7.59 4.47
N SER A 167 -2.55 -8.15 4.33
CA SER A 167 -2.79 -9.30 3.43
C SER A 167 -3.11 -8.86 2.01
N VAL A 168 -4.15 -8.04 1.83
CA VAL A 168 -4.61 -7.53 0.54
C VAL A 168 -3.59 -6.57 -0.07
N GLY A 169 -3.01 -5.68 0.74
CA GLY A 169 -1.97 -4.75 0.28
C GLY A 169 -0.76 -5.47 -0.27
N SER A 170 -0.31 -6.55 0.38
CA SER A 170 0.79 -7.38 -0.12
C SER A 170 0.45 -8.06 -1.45
N ALA A 171 -0.77 -8.60 -1.59
CA ALA A 171 -1.22 -9.24 -2.83
C ALA A 171 -1.32 -8.22 -3.99
N VAL A 172 -1.88 -7.05 -3.71
CA VAL A 172 -1.99 -5.92 -4.64
C VAL A 172 -0.61 -5.43 -5.08
N TYR A 173 0.29 -5.17 -4.13
CA TYR A 173 1.67 -4.76 -4.41
C TYR A 173 2.38 -5.78 -5.30
N THR A 174 2.26 -7.07 -4.97
CA THR A 174 2.91 -8.15 -5.74
C THR A 174 2.34 -8.24 -7.15
N ALA A 175 1.02 -8.27 -7.31
CA ALA A 175 0.37 -8.35 -8.62
C ALA A 175 0.71 -7.14 -9.51
N ALA A 176 0.70 -5.94 -8.94
CA ALA A 176 1.08 -4.70 -9.62
C ALA A 176 2.54 -4.72 -10.10
N ASN A 177 3.49 -5.07 -9.23
CA ASN A 177 4.90 -5.16 -9.61
C ASN A 177 5.13 -6.23 -10.69
N MET A 178 4.55 -7.42 -10.53
CA MET A 178 4.65 -8.48 -11.54
C MET A 178 4.14 -8.02 -12.91
N LEU A 179 3.05 -7.25 -12.93
CA LEU A 179 2.50 -6.69 -14.16
C LEU A 179 3.43 -5.60 -14.75
N ARG A 180 3.93 -4.68 -13.92
CA ARG A 180 4.90 -3.66 -14.34
C ARG A 180 6.14 -4.29 -14.95
N ASP A 181 6.72 -5.30 -14.29
CA ASP A 181 7.91 -5.99 -14.77
C ASP A 181 7.65 -6.73 -16.09
N LYS A 182 6.43 -7.26 -16.28
CA LYS A 182 6.03 -7.85 -17.56
C LYS A 182 5.99 -6.81 -18.68
N PHE A 183 5.49 -5.60 -18.42
CA PHE A 183 5.53 -4.49 -19.36
C PHE A 183 6.96 -4.09 -19.69
N ILE A 184 7.83 -3.92 -18.68
CA ILE A 184 9.25 -3.61 -18.87
C ILE A 184 9.92 -4.68 -19.74
N ARG A 185 9.77 -5.96 -19.40
CA ARG A 185 10.34 -7.07 -20.19
C ARG A 185 9.87 -7.06 -21.64
N THR A 186 8.61 -6.73 -21.87
CA THR A 186 8.08 -6.63 -23.24
C THR A 186 8.65 -5.41 -23.96
N ALA A 187 8.78 -4.28 -23.27
CA ALA A 187 9.33 -3.06 -23.84
C ALA A 187 10.81 -3.20 -24.23
N VAL A 188 11.61 -3.95 -23.49
CA VAL A 188 13.01 -4.17 -23.86
C VAL A 188 13.22 -5.25 -24.92
N THR A 189 12.21 -6.10 -25.18
CA THR A 189 12.29 -7.18 -26.18
C THR A 189 11.57 -6.86 -27.49
N ASP A 190 10.57 -5.98 -27.51
CA ASP A 190 9.87 -5.56 -28.74
C ASP A 190 10.82 -4.70 -29.60
N PRO A 191 11.19 -5.12 -30.83
CA PRO A 191 12.09 -4.35 -31.71
C PRO A 191 11.53 -2.99 -32.12
N ARG A 192 10.23 -2.76 -31.96
CA ARG A 192 9.56 -1.47 -32.27
C ARG A 192 9.57 -0.52 -31.07
N SER A 193 9.99 -1.00 -29.90
CA SER A 193 10.09 -0.18 -28.71
C SER A 193 11.35 0.68 -28.77
N PRO A 194 11.28 1.97 -28.40
CA PRO A 194 12.48 2.80 -28.21
C PRO A 194 13.36 2.32 -27.04
N LEU A 195 12.86 1.40 -26.20
CA LEU A 195 13.60 0.79 -25.09
C LEU A 195 14.19 -0.59 -25.47
N SER A 196 14.07 -1.00 -26.74
CA SER A 196 14.53 -2.30 -27.21
C SER A 196 16.04 -2.48 -26.98
N GLY A 197 16.44 -3.64 -26.48
CA GLY A 197 17.84 -3.99 -26.19
C GLY A 197 18.39 -3.46 -24.86
N LEU A 198 17.62 -2.66 -24.10
CA LEU A 198 18.02 -2.26 -22.75
C LEU A 198 17.88 -3.42 -21.75
N ARG A 199 18.63 -3.34 -20.64
CA ARG A 199 18.40 -4.22 -19.50
C ARG A 199 17.14 -3.77 -18.74
N PRO A 200 16.29 -4.69 -18.21
CA PRO A 200 15.11 -4.30 -17.44
C PRO A 200 15.39 -3.32 -16.29
N GLU A 201 16.55 -3.47 -15.64
CA GLU A 201 16.96 -2.61 -14.51
C GLU A 201 17.37 -1.19 -14.95
N ALA A 202 17.57 -0.99 -16.24
CA ALA A 202 17.83 0.32 -16.84
C ALA A 202 16.54 1.03 -17.28
N VAL A 203 15.36 0.51 -16.92
CA VAL A 203 14.06 1.13 -17.24
C VAL A 203 13.38 1.60 -15.95
N ALA A 204 12.99 2.87 -15.91
CA ALA A 204 12.14 3.42 -14.86
C ALA A 204 10.71 3.61 -15.36
N VAL A 205 9.74 3.51 -14.43
CA VAL A 205 8.33 3.78 -14.70
C VAL A 205 7.86 4.95 -13.85
N VAL A 206 7.37 6.01 -14.50
CA VAL A 206 6.90 7.23 -13.84
C VAL A 206 5.67 7.73 -14.60
N ASP A 207 4.61 8.07 -13.87
CA ASP A 207 3.34 8.59 -14.42
C ASP A 207 2.76 7.74 -15.57
N GLY A 208 2.88 6.41 -15.48
CA GLY A 208 2.40 5.45 -16.47
C GLY A 208 3.25 5.36 -17.73
N ARG A 209 4.47 5.93 -17.71
CA ARG A 209 5.42 5.93 -18.82
C ARG A 209 6.74 5.27 -18.43
N MET A 210 7.34 4.56 -19.36
CA MET A 210 8.64 3.93 -19.22
C MET A 210 9.73 4.80 -19.86
N PHE A 211 10.86 4.93 -19.16
CA PHE A 211 12.01 5.74 -19.55
C PHE A 211 13.31 4.94 -19.41
N ALA A 212 14.28 5.20 -20.29
CA ALA A 212 15.64 4.72 -20.12
C ALA A 212 16.35 5.53 -19.03
N MET A 213 16.99 4.85 -18.09
CA MET A 213 17.78 5.47 -17.02
C MET A 213 19.11 5.98 -17.57
N ALA A 214 19.42 7.25 -17.34
CA ALA A 214 20.72 7.80 -17.67
C ALA A 214 21.83 7.15 -16.83
N SER A 215 22.95 6.81 -17.47
CA SER A 215 24.16 6.33 -16.80
C SER A 215 24.96 7.53 -16.30
N GLY A 216 24.95 7.81 -15.00
CA GLY A 216 25.73 8.89 -14.37
C GLY A 216 25.92 8.64 -12.86
N PRO A 217 26.92 9.28 -12.21
CA PRO A 217 27.42 8.88 -10.88
C PRO A 217 26.60 9.41 -9.68
N ASP A 218 25.27 9.56 -9.80
CA ASP A 218 24.42 10.07 -8.71
C ASP A 218 23.40 9.01 -8.23
N PRO A 219 23.42 8.61 -6.94
CA PRO A 219 22.61 7.50 -6.43
C PRO A 219 21.17 7.86 -6.01
N SER A 220 20.70 9.09 -6.19
CA SER A 220 19.35 9.49 -5.73
C SER A 220 18.23 9.06 -6.72
N PRO A 221 17.14 8.38 -6.26
CA PRO A 221 16.01 8.00 -7.13
C PRO A 221 15.33 9.20 -7.81
N GLU A 222 15.24 10.34 -7.12
CA GLU A 222 14.58 11.55 -7.59
C GLU A 222 15.37 12.25 -8.71
N SER A 223 16.71 12.26 -8.64
CA SER A 223 17.56 12.85 -9.68
C SER A 223 17.57 12.02 -10.97
N ARG A 224 17.42 10.69 -10.85
CA ARG A 224 17.29 9.78 -11.99
C ARG A 224 15.96 9.97 -12.73
N ILE A 225 14.84 10.13 -12.01
CA ILE A 225 13.53 10.41 -12.60
C ILE A 225 13.53 11.74 -13.38
N ARG A 226 14.11 12.80 -12.79
CA ARG A 226 14.21 14.13 -13.43
C ARG A 226 15.07 14.11 -14.70
N THR A 227 16.15 13.33 -14.68
CA THR A 227 17.06 13.14 -15.83
C THR A 227 16.43 12.28 -16.92
N CYS A 228 15.65 11.25 -16.56
CA CYS A 228 14.90 10.40 -17.49
C CYS A 228 13.83 11.15 -18.29
N CYS A 229 13.18 12.15 -17.70
CA CYS A 229 12.25 13.01 -18.43
C CYS A 229 12.95 13.95 -19.43
N ALA A 230 14.22 14.29 -19.20
CA ALA A 230 15.01 15.22 -20.01
C ALA A 230 15.84 14.55 -21.11
N ALA A 231 16.28 13.30 -20.89
CA ALA A 231 17.09 12.54 -21.84
C ALA A 231 16.29 11.34 -22.35
N ALA A 232 15.60 11.44 -23.49
CA ALA A 232 14.89 10.28 -24.02
C ALA A 232 14.76 10.27 -25.54
N ALA A 233 15.26 9.19 -26.15
CA ALA A 233 14.50 8.49 -27.17
C ALA A 233 13.09 8.22 -26.59
N GLY A 234 12.04 8.70 -27.26
CA GLY A 234 10.76 9.05 -26.61
C GLY A 234 10.09 7.99 -25.70
N PRO A 235 9.25 8.44 -24.72
CA PRO A 235 8.66 7.58 -23.69
C PRO A 235 7.70 6.52 -24.25
N VAL A 236 7.56 5.39 -23.55
CA VAL A 236 6.59 4.31 -23.87
C VAL A 236 5.49 4.26 -22.82
N TRP A 237 4.24 4.28 -23.25
CA TRP A 237 3.08 4.17 -22.36
C TRP A 237 2.81 2.73 -21.93
N ILE A 238 2.39 2.55 -20.68
CA ILE A 238 1.81 1.28 -20.21
C ILE A 238 0.35 1.24 -20.69
N HIS A 239 0.08 0.47 -21.73
CA HIS A 239 -1.27 0.14 -22.17
C HIS A 239 -1.30 -1.26 -22.81
N ASN A 240 -2.47 -1.91 -22.79
CA ASN A 240 -2.68 -3.14 -23.56
C ASN A 240 -3.15 -2.80 -25.00
N ARG A 241 -3.13 -3.73 -25.95
CA ARG A 241 -3.89 -3.59 -27.20
C ARG A 241 -4.92 -4.71 -27.29
N PRO A 242 -6.12 -4.45 -27.84
CA PRO A 242 -7.00 -5.54 -28.22
C PRO A 242 -6.31 -6.39 -29.29
N GLY A 243 -6.32 -7.71 -29.11
CA GLY A 243 -5.87 -8.65 -30.14
C GLY A 243 -6.75 -8.52 -31.39
N ARG A 244 -6.16 -8.74 -32.58
CA ARG A 244 -6.94 -8.83 -33.82
C ARG A 244 -7.92 -10.02 -33.66
N PRO A 245 -9.22 -9.89 -33.95
CA PRO A 245 -10.12 -11.04 -33.94
C PRO A 245 -9.60 -12.03 -34.99
N THR A 246 -9.21 -13.22 -34.53
CA THR A 246 -9.00 -14.36 -35.43
C THR A 246 -10.39 -14.81 -35.87
N THR A 247 -10.72 -14.58 -37.14
CA THR A 247 -11.92 -15.15 -37.75
C THR A 247 -11.87 -16.67 -37.58
N PRO A 248 -12.86 -17.32 -36.94
CA PRO A 248 -12.91 -18.77 -36.92
C PRO A 248 -13.16 -19.25 -38.35
N THR A 249 -12.24 -20.03 -38.92
CA THR A 249 -12.55 -20.84 -40.09
C THR A 249 -13.58 -21.87 -39.67
N ALA A 250 -14.77 -21.79 -40.25
CA ALA A 250 -15.80 -22.82 -40.12
C ALA A 250 -15.25 -24.12 -40.72
N ASP A 251 -15.06 -25.14 -39.88
CA ASP A 251 -15.19 -26.57 -40.22
C ASP A 251 -14.68 -27.44 -39.05
N THR A 252 -15.43 -27.52 -37.94
CA THR A 252 -15.45 -28.70 -37.05
C THR A 252 -16.71 -28.66 -36.16
N PRO A 253 -17.54 -29.72 -36.10
CA PRO A 253 -18.70 -29.77 -35.19
C PRO A 253 -18.26 -29.99 -33.72
N PRO A 254 -19.05 -29.54 -32.73
CA PRO A 254 -18.63 -29.55 -31.33
C PRO A 254 -18.82 -30.93 -30.68
N THR A 255 -17.73 -31.58 -30.28
CA THR A 255 -17.76 -32.64 -29.27
C THR A 255 -17.54 -32.01 -27.89
N ALA A 256 -18.51 -32.20 -27.01
CA ALA A 256 -18.48 -31.75 -25.63
C ALA A 256 -17.42 -32.51 -24.83
N THR A 257 -16.40 -31.80 -24.33
CA THR A 257 -15.68 -31.95 -23.04
C THR A 257 -14.28 -31.35 -23.17
N GLU A 258 -14.14 -30.03 -23.00
CA GLU A 258 -12.87 -29.44 -22.56
C GLU A 258 -13.16 -28.19 -21.70
N PRO A 259 -12.42 -27.98 -20.59
CA PRO A 259 -12.60 -26.82 -19.74
C PRO A 259 -12.14 -25.54 -20.45
N TYR A 260 -12.95 -24.49 -20.31
CA TYR A 260 -12.69 -23.14 -20.78
C TYR A 260 -11.26 -22.67 -20.41
N SER A 261 -10.36 -22.63 -21.39
CA SER A 261 -9.02 -22.05 -21.28
C SER A 261 -9.07 -20.62 -21.82
N PRO A 262 -8.92 -19.57 -20.99
CA PRO A 262 -8.83 -18.22 -21.49
C PRO A 262 -7.40 -17.98 -22.01
N ARG A 263 -7.07 -18.51 -23.20
CA ARG A 263 -5.91 -18.03 -23.96
C ARG A 263 -6.28 -16.71 -24.62
N SER A 264 -6.33 -15.62 -23.85
CA SER A 264 -6.21 -14.28 -24.42
C SER A 264 -4.74 -14.02 -24.71
N SER A 265 -4.32 -14.13 -25.96
CA SER A 265 -3.03 -13.62 -26.43
C SER A 265 -3.04 -12.09 -26.30
N SER A 266 -2.67 -11.58 -25.13
CA SER A 266 -2.49 -10.14 -24.90
C SER A 266 -1.14 -9.73 -25.46
N THR A 267 -1.12 -9.13 -26.65
CA THR A 267 0.09 -8.54 -27.23
C THR A 267 0.29 -7.14 -26.67
N VAL A 268 1.22 -6.99 -25.73
CA VAL A 268 1.73 -5.68 -25.30
C VAL A 268 2.50 -5.08 -26.49
N CYS A 269 2.09 -3.90 -26.96
CA CYS A 269 2.74 -3.21 -28.09
C CYS A 269 3.33 -1.90 -27.60
N CYS A 270 4.64 -1.72 -27.79
CA CYS A 270 5.30 -0.44 -27.56
C CYS A 270 5.33 0.34 -28.88
N ARG A 271 4.76 1.55 -28.93
CA ARG A 271 4.92 2.46 -30.07
C ARG A 271 5.52 3.80 -29.60
N PRO A 272 6.52 4.35 -30.32
CA PRO A 272 6.96 5.71 -30.08
C PRO A 272 5.91 6.74 -30.52
N CYS A 273 6.00 7.95 -29.96
CA CYS A 273 5.10 9.07 -30.22
C CYS A 273 5.05 9.41 -31.72
N GLY A 274 3.90 9.19 -32.36
CA GLY A 274 3.58 9.69 -33.70
C GLY A 274 2.83 11.02 -33.57
N SER A 275 3.34 12.03 -34.25
CA SER A 275 2.99 13.46 -34.25
C SER A 275 1.52 13.90 -34.12
N ALA A 276 1.39 15.09 -33.50
CA ALA A 276 0.34 16.12 -33.63
C ALA A 276 -0.89 16.06 -32.69
N ALA A 277 -0.65 16.19 -31.38
CA ALA A 277 -1.52 16.98 -30.49
C ALA A 277 -0.76 17.32 -29.20
N CYS A 278 0.31 18.10 -29.34
CA CYS A 278 0.93 18.76 -28.18
C CYS A 278 -0.03 19.89 -27.78
N MET A 279 -0.87 19.63 -26.78
CA MET A 279 -1.67 20.68 -26.14
C MET A 279 -0.73 21.75 -25.64
N ARG A 280 -0.77 22.92 -26.29
CA ARG A 280 -0.19 24.16 -25.79
C ARG A 280 -0.86 24.47 -24.44
N ALA A 281 -0.13 24.32 -23.35
CA ALA A 281 -0.40 25.08 -22.14
C ALA A 281 0.18 26.48 -22.37
N THR A 282 -0.65 27.40 -22.88
CA THR A 282 -0.35 28.84 -22.86
C THR A 282 -0.29 29.29 -21.41
N THR A 283 0.88 29.74 -20.98
CA THR A 283 1.08 30.53 -19.76
C THR A 283 0.43 31.90 -19.95
N PRO A 284 -0.33 32.45 -18.99
CA PRO A 284 -0.69 33.86 -19.03
C PRO A 284 0.51 34.68 -18.56
N ALA A 285 0.98 35.61 -19.40
CA ALA A 285 1.87 36.68 -18.98
C ALA A 285 1.01 37.84 -18.44
N GLY A 286 1.49 38.47 -17.36
CA GLY A 286 1.00 39.75 -16.88
C GLY A 286 1.39 40.90 -17.80
#